data_AF-A0A924TMI8-F1
#
_entry.id   AF-A0A924TMI8-F1
#
_cell.length_a   1.000
_cell.length_b   1.000
_cell.length_c   1.000
_cell.angle_alpha   90.00
_cell.angle_beta   90.00
_cell.angle_gamma   90.00
#
_symmetry.space_group_name_H-M   'P 1'
#
loop_
_entity.id
_entity.type
_entity.pdbx_description
1 polymer ?
#
loop_
_entity_poly.entity_id
_entity_poly.type
_entity_poly.pdbx_seq_one_letter_code
_entity_poly.pdbx_strand_id
1 'polypeptide(L)'
;MTKIDDIFANETLYAARYNEAGDNELKRLQNLWTNPIEVHSFVKKNGGSLLSRYSIAELSKMIFKEAEEIDNILTELKNDPTKKINDFFVPLNDGDSELIPLGKKKGKIINGLTFLRLYAIKIEDNCYLITGGAIKMTKKMGGSGDDTDRERGRLDIWRTDLHKSGVKCKEDFFEFIKKQNEDIGE
;
A
#
# COMPACT_ATOMS: atom_id res chain seq x y z
N MET A 1 18.28 7.11 2.44
CA MET A 1 17.38 8.17 2.93
C MET A 1 15.97 7.83 2.48
N THR A 2 14.97 8.05 3.33
CA THR A 2 13.57 7.74 3.01
C THR A 2 12.81 9.06 2.82
N LYS A 3 12.09 9.19 1.71
CA LYS A 3 11.25 10.37 1.38
C LYS A 3 9.78 9.99 1.34
N ILE A 4 8.91 10.99 1.31
CA ILE A 4 7.47 10.84 1.14
C ILE A 4 7.03 11.71 -0.04
N ASP A 5 6.35 11.10 -1.01
CA ASP A 5 5.78 11.79 -2.17
C ASP A 5 4.27 12.00 -1.96
N ASP A 6 3.75 13.20 -2.28
CA ASP A 6 2.31 13.43 -2.44
C ASP A 6 1.84 12.88 -3.79
N ILE A 7 0.97 11.87 -3.77
CA ILE A 7 0.53 11.12 -4.95
C ILE A 7 -0.59 11.86 -5.68
N PHE A 8 -1.49 12.48 -4.95
CA PHE A 8 -2.65 13.15 -5.53
C PHE A 8 -2.42 14.65 -5.72
N ALA A 9 -1.36 15.21 -5.13
CA ALA A 9 -1.09 16.66 -5.08
C ALA A 9 -2.27 17.44 -4.47
N ASN A 10 -2.97 16.79 -3.54
CA ASN A 10 -4.14 17.33 -2.85
C ASN A 10 -4.14 16.96 -1.35
N GLU A 11 -2.98 16.53 -0.83
CA GLU A 11 -2.79 16.24 0.58
C GLU A 11 -3.57 15.06 1.19
N THR A 12 -4.09 14.15 0.35
CA THR A 12 -4.90 13.02 0.85
C THR A 12 -4.23 11.65 0.76
N LEU A 13 -3.29 11.49 -0.17
CA LEU A 13 -2.58 10.22 -0.38
C LEU A 13 -1.11 10.46 -0.64
N TYR A 14 -0.28 9.81 0.17
CA TYR A 14 1.16 9.85 0.11
C TYR A 14 1.74 8.46 -0.10
N ALA A 15 2.97 8.36 -0.60
CA ALA A 15 3.71 7.11 -0.62
C ALA A 15 5.16 7.28 -0.17
N ALA A 16 5.63 6.33 0.62
CA ALA A 16 7.02 6.22 1.02
C ALA A 16 7.93 5.94 -0.20
N ARG A 17 9.13 6.49 -0.16
CA ARG A 17 10.22 6.24 -1.11
C ARG A 17 11.46 5.85 -0.33
N TYR A 18 11.88 4.59 -0.42
CA TYR A 18 13.02 4.07 0.36
C TYR A 18 14.40 4.35 -0.25
N ASN A 19 14.44 4.69 -1.53
CA ASN A 19 15.64 5.06 -2.26
C ASN A 19 15.36 6.33 -3.06
N GLU A 20 16.17 7.37 -2.90
CA GLU A 20 15.96 8.66 -3.57
C GLU A 20 15.92 8.54 -5.10
N ALA A 21 16.79 7.70 -5.67
CA ALA A 21 16.83 7.44 -7.11
C ALA A 21 15.74 6.45 -7.58
N GLY A 22 14.98 5.88 -6.65
CA GLY A 22 13.94 4.89 -6.93
C GLY A 22 12.54 5.48 -6.94
N ASP A 23 11.60 4.69 -7.46
CA ASP A 23 10.17 4.94 -7.38
C ASP A 23 9.68 4.98 -5.93
N ASN A 24 8.62 5.75 -5.65
CA ASN A 24 7.84 5.54 -4.44
C ASN A 24 7.13 4.17 -4.47
N GLU A 25 6.66 3.74 -3.31
CA GLU A 25 6.10 2.40 -3.15
C GLU A 25 4.85 2.17 -4.00
N LEU A 26 4.00 3.18 -4.23
CA LEU A 26 2.85 2.99 -5.13
C LEU A 26 3.33 2.68 -6.56
N LYS A 27 4.24 3.50 -7.09
CA LYS A 27 4.75 3.32 -8.45
C LYS A 27 5.56 2.02 -8.59
N ARG A 28 6.40 1.69 -7.60
CA ARG A 28 7.14 0.43 -7.55
C ARG A 28 6.19 -0.78 -7.59
N LEU A 29 5.10 -0.73 -6.83
CA LEU A 29 4.11 -1.80 -6.78
C LEU A 29 3.32 -1.91 -8.08
N GLN A 30 2.92 -0.79 -8.70
CA GLN A 30 2.29 -0.80 -10.02
C GLN A 30 3.21 -1.47 -11.06
N ASN A 31 4.49 -1.09 -11.10
CA ASN A 31 5.48 -1.71 -12.00
C ASN A 31 5.65 -3.21 -11.72
N LEU A 32 5.68 -3.63 -10.45
CA LEU A 32 5.76 -5.03 -10.06
C LEU A 32 4.52 -5.83 -10.48
N TRP A 33 3.33 -5.32 -10.17
CA TRP A 33 2.06 -6.00 -10.39
C TRP A 33 1.65 -6.06 -11.85
N THR A 34 2.22 -5.22 -12.71
CA THR A 34 1.99 -5.22 -14.16
C THR A 34 3.12 -5.89 -14.94
N ASN A 35 4.19 -6.36 -14.28
CA ASN A 35 5.28 -7.06 -14.94
C ASN A 35 4.91 -8.55 -15.16
N PRO A 36 4.83 -9.02 -16.43
CA PRO A 36 4.44 -10.39 -16.72
C PRO A 36 5.37 -11.45 -16.14
N ILE A 37 6.69 -11.19 -16.14
CA ILE A 37 7.72 -12.14 -15.69
C ILE A 37 7.67 -12.29 -14.16
N GLU A 38 7.57 -11.17 -13.45
CA GLU A 38 7.53 -11.14 -11.99
C GLU A 38 6.26 -11.81 -11.46
N VAL A 39 5.09 -11.43 -11.99
CA VAL A 39 3.81 -12.00 -11.55
C VAL A 39 3.74 -13.50 -11.87
N HIS A 40 4.15 -13.91 -13.08
CA HIS A 40 4.17 -15.33 -13.43
C HIS A 40 5.07 -16.14 -12.49
N SER A 41 6.28 -15.65 -12.21
CA SER A 41 7.22 -16.30 -11.30
C SER A 41 6.68 -16.37 -9.87
N PHE A 42 6.06 -15.29 -9.41
CA PHE A 42 5.42 -15.24 -8.09
C PHE A 42 4.27 -16.24 -7.98
N VAL A 43 3.37 -16.30 -8.95
CA VAL A 43 2.25 -17.25 -8.97
C VAL A 43 2.74 -18.68 -9.03
N LYS A 44 3.76 -18.98 -9.86
CA LYS A 44 4.37 -20.31 -9.93
C LYS A 44 4.93 -20.76 -8.58
N LYS A 45 5.58 -19.85 -7.86
CA LYS A 45 6.18 -20.12 -6.54
C LYS A 45 5.14 -20.22 -5.43
N ASN A 46 4.12 -19.35 -5.43
CA ASN A 46 3.24 -19.12 -4.28
C ASN A 46 1.77 -19.52 -4.50
N GLY A 47 1.39 -20.01 -5.69
CA GLY A 47 0.00 -20.28 -6.04
C GLY A 47 -0.66 -21.38 -5.21
N GLY A 48 0.14 -22.32 -4.67
CA GLY A 48 -0.31 -23.34 -3.70
C GLY A 48 -1.62 -24.01 -4.12
N SER A 49 -2.59 -24.05 -3.21
CA SER A 49 -3.90 -24.67 -3.46
C SER A 49 -4.71 -24.05 -4.61
N LEU A 50 -4.47 -22.78 -4.99
CA LEU A 50 -5.19 -22.15 -6.09
C LEU A 50 -4.84 -22.81 -7.43
N LEU A 51 -3.64 -23.39 -7.57
CA LEU A 51 -3.19 -24.08 -8.78
C LEU A 51 -3.95 -25.39 -9.05
N SER A 52 -4.75 -25.86 -8.09
CA SER A 52 -5.68 -26.98 -8.31
C SER A 52 -6.96 -26.56 -9.06
N ARG A 53 -7.24 -25.24 -9.15
CA ARG A 53 -8.47 -24.68 -9.72
C ARG A 53 -8.22 -23.71 -10.86
N TYR A 54 -7.05 -23.08 -10.88
CA TYR A 54 -6.67 -22.07 -11.86
C TYR A 54 -5.28 -22.37 -12.37
N SER A 55 -5.06 -22.19 -13.66
CA SER A 55 -3.73 -22.17 -14.25
C SER A 55 -2.94 -20.94 -13.79
N ILE A 56 -1.61 -21.00 -13.93
CA ILE A 56 -0.73 -19.85 -13.66
C ILE A 56 -1.14 -18.66 -14.51
N ALA A 57 -1.46 -18.88 -15.79
CA ALA A 57 -1.87 -17.82 -16.72
C ALA A 57 -3.17 -17.13 -16.29
N GLU A 58 -4.17 -17.90 -15.82
CA GLU A 58 -5.42 -17.34 -15.31
C GLU A 58 -5.20 -16.49 -14.05
N LEU A 59 -4.43 -16.99 -13.08
CA LEU A 59 -4.12 -16.23 -11.86
C LEU A 59 -3.33 -14.95 -12.16
N SER A 60 -2.32 -15.03 -13.04
CA SER A 60 -1.57 -13.84 -13.48
C SER A 60 -2.49 -12.82 -14.15
N LYS A 61 -3.41 -13.26 -15.02
CA LYS A 61 -4.40 -12.37 -15.66
C LYS A 61 -5.33 -11.71 -14.65
N MET A 62 -5.76 -12.44 -13.62
CA MET A 62 -6.59 -11.87 -12.55
C MET A 62 -5.82 -10.82 -11.75
N ILE A 63 -4.53 -11.05 -11.46
CA ILE A 63 -3.66 -10.09 -10.79
C ILE A 63 -3.47 -8.82 -11.64
N PHE A 64 -3.21 -8.94 -12.94
CA PHE A 64 -3.09 -7.77 -13.83
C PHE A 64 -4.36 -6.95 -13.87
N LYS A 65 -5.52 -7.62 -13.98
CA LYS A 65 -6.82 -6.95 -13.98
C LYS A 65 -7.08 -6.22 -12.66
N GLU A 66 -6.74 -6.84 -11.53
CA GLU A 66 -6.88 -6.19 -10.23
C GLU A 66 -5.94 -4.98 -10.08
N ALA A 67 -4.73 -5.03 -10.64
CA ALA A 67 -3.81 -3.89 -10.63
C ALA A 67 -4.37 -2.70 -11.41
N GLU A 68 -4.93 -2.95 -12.59
CA GLU A 68 -5.62 -1.95 -13.40
C GLU A 68 -6.85 -1.37 -12.67
N GLU A 69 -7.64 -2.23 -12.02
CA GLU A 69 -8.82 -1.78 -11.28
C GLU A 69 -8.45 -0.94 -10.05
N ILE A 70 -7.38 -1.28 -9.33
CA ILE A 70 -6.84 -0.42 -8.26
C ILE A 70 -6.40 0.94 -8.81
N ASP A 71 -5.70 0.98 -9.95
CA ASP A 71 -5.25 2.23 -10.56
C ASP A 71 -6.42 3.12 -10.99
N ASN A 72 -7.47 2.52 -11.56
CA ASN A 72 -8.71 3.21 -11.89
C ASN A 72 -9.40 3.77 -10.65
N ILE A 73 -9.51 2.98 -9.57
CA ILE A 73 -10.08 3.45 -8.30
C ILE A 73 -9.29 4.64 -7.75
N LEU A 74 -7.96 4.56 -7.69
CA LEU A 74 -7.12 5.66 -7.19
C LEU A 74 -7.26 6.91 -8.07
N THR A 75 -7.35 6.75 -9.39
CA THR A 75 -7.59 7.84 -10.33
C THR A 75 -8.95 8.49 -10.12
N GLU A 76 -10.01 7.70 -9.91
CA GLU A 76 -11.35 8.21 -9.58
C GLU A 76 -11.34 8.96 -8.25
N LEU A 77 -10.71 8.42 -7.21
CA LEU A 77 -10.59 9.08 -5.90
C LEU A 77 -9.83 10.41 -5.97
N LYS A 78 -8.85 10.52 -6.87
CA LYS A 78 -8.11 11.76 -7.12
C LYS A 78 -8.98 12.82 -7.80
N ASN A 79 -9.80 12.40 -8.77
CA ASN A 79 -10.49 13.32 -9.69
C ASN A 79 -11.93 13.65 -9.27
N ASP A 80 -12.56 12.83 -8.44
CA ASP A 80 -13.92 13.02 -7.96
C ASP A 80 -13.93 13.51 -6.51
N PRO A 81 -14.23 14.80 -6.26
CA PRO A 81 -14.22 15.37 -4.91
C PRO A 81 -15.31 14.82 -3.99
N THR A 82 -16.29 14.08 -4.53
CA THR A 82 -17.34 13.44 -3.73
C THR A 82 -16.88 12.12 -3.12
N LYS A 83 -15.83 11.50 -3.69
CA LYS A 83 -15.27 10.26 -3.18
C LYS A 83 -14.13 10.52 -2.20
N LYS A 84 -13.93 9.59 -1.27
CA LYS A 84 -12.97 9.73 -0.18
C LYS A 84 -11.99 8.58 -0.19
N ILE A 85 -10.70 8.88 0.02
CA ILE A 85 -9.65 7.86 0.10
C ILE A 85 -9.91 6.87 1.26
N ASN A 86 -10.65 7.31 2.28
CA ASN A 86 -11.19 6.46 3.35
C ASN A 86 -11.94 5.23 2.83
N ASP A 87 -12.64 5.35 1.69
CA ASP A 87 -13.50 4.29 1.16
C ASP A 87 -12.68 3.12 0.58
N PHE A 88 -11.40 3.36 0.26
CA PHE A 88 -10.50 2.35 -0.29
C PHE A 88 -9.71 1.60 0.78
N PHE A 89 -9.37 2.26 1.90
CA PHE A 89 -8.53 1.69 2.95
C PHE A 89 -9.36 1.15 4.11
N VAL A 90 -9.24 -0.15 4.36
CA VAL A 90 -9.87 -0.84 5.49
C VAL A 90 -8.84 -1.19 6.58
N PRO A 91 -9.26 -1.51 7.81
CA PRO A 91 -8.35 -2.00 8.85
C PRO A 91 -7.46 -3.16 8.39
N LEU A 92 -6.17 -3.13 8.80
CA LEU A 92 -5.23 -4.19 8.43
C LEU A 92 -5.67 -5.54 9.00
N ASN A 93 -6.08 -5.59 10.27
CA ASN A 93 -6.63 -6.78 10.91
C ASN A 93 -8.11 -6.60 11.24
N ASP A 94 -8.83 -7.71 11.26
CA ASP A 94 -10.23 -7.71 11.67
C ASP A 94 -10.30 -7.37 13.17
N GLY A 95 -11.12 -6.39 13.54
CA GLY A 95 -11.24 -5.92 14.92
C GLY A 95 -10.28 -4.79 15.33
N ASP A 96 -9.35 -4.37 14.45
CA ASP A 96 -8.59 -3.13 14.69
C ASP A 96 -9.56 -1.95 14.76
N SER A 97 -9.48 -1.16 15.83
CA SER A 97 -10.33 0.01 16.01
C SER A 97 -9.93 1.13 15.03
N GLU A 98 -10.94 1.74 14.41
CA GLU A 98 -10.78 2.93 13.55
C GLU A 98 -10.21 4.13 14.31
N LEU A 99 -10.28 4.13 15.65
CA LEU A 99 -9.83 5.21 16.52
C LEU A 99 -8.35 5.10 16.91
N ILE A 100 -7.64 4.06 16.46
CA ILE A 100 -6.21 3.90 16.78
C ILE A 100 -5.41 4.97 16.02
N PRO A 101 -4.66 5.86 16.73
CA PRO A 101 -3.77 6.81 16.09
C PRO A 101 -2.74 6.08 15.23
N LEU A 102 -2.44 6.63 14.05
CA LEU A 102 -1.54 5.99 13.07
C LEU A 102 -1.95 4.54 12.79
N GLY A 103 -3.25 4.33 12.61
CA GLY A 103 -3.84 3.02 12.41
C GLY A 103 -3.31 2.35 11.15
N LYS A 104 -2.97 1.05 11.25
CA LYS A 104 -2.51 0.25 10.12
C LYS A 104 -3.68 -0.15 9.24
N LYS A 105 -3.57 0.11 7.94
CA LYS A 105 -4.63 -0.09 6.96
C LYS A 105 -4.15 -0.92 5.77
N LYS A 106 -5.11 -1.51 5.07
CA LYS A 106 -4.90 -2.19 3.79
C LYS A 106 -5.92 -1.69 2.76
N GLY A 107 -5.44 -1.23 1.62
CA GLY A 107 -6.23 -0.96 0.42
C GLY A 107 -6.38 -2.24 -0.37
N LYS A 108 -7.62 -2.58 -0.71
CA LYS A 108 -7.97 -3.77 -1.52
C LYS A 108 -9.33 -3.58 -2.14
N ILE A 109 -9.56 -4.26 -3.26
CA ILE A 109 -10.91 -4.44 -3.78
C ILE A 109 -11.69 -5.31 -2.79
N ILE A 110 -12.91 -4.87 -2.44
CA ILE A 110 -13.71 -5.49 -1.37
C ILE A 110 -14.46 -6.73 -1.90
N ASN A 111 -14.83 -6.74 -3.19
CA ASN A 111 -15.65 -7.78 -3.80
C ASN A 111 -14.82 -8.76 -4.62
N GLY A 112 -15.20 -10.04 -4.57
CA GLY A 112 -14.59 -11.09 -5.38
C GLY A 112 -13.29 -11.70 -4.83
N LEU A 113 -12.63 -12.51 -5.65
CA LEU A 113 -11.33 -13.09 -5.35
C LEU A 113 -10.24 -12.05 -5.66
N THR A 114 -9.60 -11.54 -4.61
CA THR A 114 -8.61 -10.47 -4.71
C THR A 114 -7.27 -10.92 -4.16
N PHE A 115 -6.19 -10.40 -4.73
CA PHE A 115 -4.81 -10.77 -4.50
C PHE A 115 -3.97 -9.58 -4.05
N LEU A 116 -4.27 -8.36 -4.49
CA LEU A 116 -3.40 -7.19 -4.29
C LEU A 116 -3.78 -6.39 -3.05
N ARG A 117 -2.79 -6.01 -2.26
CA ARG A 117 -2.98 -5.22 -1.03
C ARG A 117 -1.97 -4.09 -1.01
N LEU A 118 -2.46 -2.86 -0.88
CA LEU A 118 -1.66 -1.68 -0.54
C LEU A 118 -1.66 -1.52 0.97
N TYR A 119 -0.49 -1.46 1.60
CA TYR A 119 -0.38 -1.23 3.04
C TYR A 119 -0.14 0.24 3.32
N ALA A 120 -0.90 0.79 4.26
CA ALA A 120 -0.84 2.22 4.58
C ALA A 120 -0.99 2.49 6.08
N ILE A 121 -0.46 3.63 6.51
CA ILE A 121 -0.75 4.24 7.81
C ILE A 121 -1.82 5.32 7.59
N LYS A 122 -2.91 5.23 8.36
CA LYS A 122 -3.89 6.32 8.44
C LYS A 122 -3.32 7.42 9.33
N ILE A 123 -3.00 8.56 8.74
CA ILE A 123 -2.53 9.75 9.47
C ILE A 123 -3.74 10.41 10.14
N GLU A 124 -4.76 10.70 9.34
CA GLU A 124 -6.04 11.27 9.75
C GLU A 124 -7.13 10.84 8.75
N ASP A 125 -8.38 11.23 8.98
CA ASP A 125 -9.44 11.09 7.99
C ASP A 125 -9.04 11.76 6.67
N ASN A 126 -9.16 10.99 5.58
CA ASN A 126 -8.73 11.36 4.24
C ASN A 126 -7.23 11.71 4.11
N CYS A 127 -6.36 11.20 4.98
CA CYS A 127 -4.91 11.37 4.86
C CYS A 127 -4.17 10.06 5.16
N TYR A 128 -3.55 9.46 4.13
CA TYR A 128 -2.92 8.14 4.21
C TYR A 128 -1.51 8.14 3.65
N LEU A 129 -0.62 7.38 4.27
CA LEU A 129 0.73 7.10 3.78
C LEU A 129 0.86 5.63 3.37
N ILE A 130 1.00 5.36 2.07
CA ILE A 130 1.34 4.03 1.54
C ILE A 130 2.80 3.73 1.89
N THR A 131 3.05 2.55 2.46
CA THR A 131 4.38 2.10 2.88
C THR A 131 4.87 0.86 2.16
N GLY A 132 3.99 0.21 1.39
CA GLY A 132 4.31 -1.01 0.67
C GLY A 132 3.06 -1.75 0.24
N GLY A 133 3.23 -3.00 -0.19
CA GLY A 133 2.11 -3.81 -0.65
C GLY A 133 2.52 -5.20 -1.12
N ALA A 134 1.54 -6.10 -1.23
CA ALA A 134 1.82 -7.51 -1.48
C ALA A 134 0.79 -8.15 -2.41
N ILE A 135 1.23 -9.21 -3.11
CA ILE A 135 0.36 -10.18 -3.76
C ILE A 135 0.07 -11.30 -2.76
N LYS A 136 -1.20 -11.58 -2.51
CA LYS A 136 -1.68 -12.48 -1.45
C LYS A 136 -2.45 -13.66 -2.07
N MET A 137 -1.76 -14.78 -2.24
CA MET A 137 -2.33 -16.04 -2.78
C MET A 137 -3.08 -16.88 -1.74
N THR A 138 -3.01 -16.51 -0.46
CA THR A 138 -3.61 -17.26 0.64
C THR A 138 -4.46 -16.36 1.54
N LYS A 139 -5.60 -16.87 2.00
CA LYS A 139 -6.50 -16.11 2.88
C LYS A 139 -5.93 -15.92 4.30
N LYS A 140 -5.11 -16.86 4.80
CA LYS A 140 -4.51 -16.78 6.15
C LYS A 140 -3.40 -15.72 6.22
N MET A 141 -3.23 -15.12 7.41
CA MET A 141 -2.03 -14.31 7.70
C MET A 141 -0.79 -15.22 7.75
N GLY A 142 0.36 -14.74 7.23
CA GLY A 142 1.64 -15.47 7.28
C GLY A 142 1.83 -16.60 6.24
N GLY A 143 1.04 -16.64 5.17
CA GLY A 143 1.08 -17.74 4.18
C GLY A 143 1.38 -17.31 2.74
N SER A 144 1.92 -16.12 2.50
CA SER A 144 2.06 -15.53 1.17
C SER A 144 3.52 -15.29 0.74
N GLY A 145 4.48 -15.81 1.52
CA GLY A 145 5.92 -15.71 1.28
C GLY A 145 6.59 -14.52 1.98
N ASP A 146 7.92 -14.54 1.99
CA ASP A 146 8.83 -13.62 2.70
C ASP A 146 8.55 -12.13 2.42
N ASP A 147 8.04 -11.81 1.23
CA ASP A 147 7.73 -10.42 0.84
C ASP A 147 6.59 -9.82 1.68
N THR A 148 5.58 -10.61 2.08
CA THR A 148 4.44 -10.06 2.85
C THR A 148 4.85 -9.64 4.26
N ASP A 149 5.73 -10.42 4.90
CA ASP A 149 6.20 -10.12 6.25
C ASP A 149 7.22 -8.97 6.22
N ARG A 150 8.03 -8.86 5.16
CA ARG A 150 8.89 -7.70 4.92
C ARG A 150 8.08 -6.41 4.80
N GLU A 151 7.04 -6.39 3.97
CA GLU A 151 6.22 -5.18 3.80
C GLU A 151 5.42 -4.83 5.07
N ARG A 152 5.04 -5.83 5.88
CA ARG A 152 4.46 -5.58 7.22
C ARG A 152 5.48 -4.99 8.19
N GLY A 153 6.72 -5.48 8.17
CA GLY A 153 7.81 -4.90 8.95
C GLY A 153 8.04 -3.43 8.59
N ARG A 154 8.02 -3.09 7.30
CA ARG A 154 8.10 -1.69 6.83
C ARG A 154 6.96 -0.82 7.36
N LEU A 155 5.74 -1.35 7.36
CA LEU A 155 4.57 -0.66 7.92
C LEU A 155 4.75 -0.37 9.43
N ASP A 156 5.31 -1.32 10.19
CA ASP A 156 5.57 -1.16 11.62
C ASP A 156 6.71 -0.17 11.90
N ILE A 157 7.76 -0.16 11.08
CA ILE A 157 8.85 0.82 11.15
C ILE A 157 8.29 2.23 10.96
N TRP A 158 7.54 2.47 9.88
CA TRP A 158 6.94 3.77 9.61
C TRP A 158 6.01 4.25 10.72
N ARG A 159 5.16 3.37 11.23
CA ARG A 159 4.28 3.70 12.36
C ARG A 159 5.08 4.14 13.58
N THR A 160 6.16 3.42 13.88
CA THR A 160 7.03 3.72 15.02
C THR A 160 7.74 5.06 14.84
N ASP A 161 8.26 5.33 13.64
CA ASP A 161 8.99 6.54 13.34
C ASP A 161 8.08 7.77 13.40
N LEU A 162 6.88 7.70 12.81
CA LEU A 162 5.87 8.76 12.91
C LEU A 162 5.48 9.04 14.36
N HIS A 163 5.30 8.00 15.19
CA HIS A 163 5.04 8.17 16.61
C HIS A 163 6.19 8.85 17.36
N LYS A 164 7.44 8.43 17.10
CA LYS A 164 8.63 9.02 17.73
C LYS A 164 8.84 10.48 17.32
N SER A 165 8.51 10.83 16.08
CA SER A 165 8.53 12.19 15.58
C SER A 165 7.36 13.06 16.07
N GLY A 166 6.43 12.48 16.83
CA GLY A 166 5.34 13.20 17.47
C GLY A 166 4.12 13.43 16.57
N VAL A 167 4.01 12.74 15.44
CA VAL A 167 2.88 12.88 14.50
C VAL A 167 1.59 12.36 15.12
N LYS A 168 0.59 13.24 15.27
CA LYS A 168 -0.73 12.90 15.82
C LYS A 168 -1.88 13.34 14.92
N CYS A 169 -1.67 14.35 14.08
CA CYS A 169 -2.63 14.84 13.09
C CYS A 169 -1.95 15.12 11.74
N LYS A 170 -2.74 15.60 10.78
CA LYS A 170 -2.27 15.97 9.45
C LYS A 170 -1.24 17.10 9.48
N GLU A 171 -1.40 18.09 10.36
CA GLU A 171 -0.45 19.20 10.51
C GLU A 171 0.92 18.73 10.99
N ASP A 172 0.97 17.87 12.02
CA ASP A 172 2.23 17.30 12.49
C ASP A 172 2.94 16.48 11.41
N PHE A 173 2.17 15.78 10.57
CA PHE A 173 2.68 14.99 9.47
C PHE A 173 3.31 15.88 8.38
N PHE A 174 2.76 17.05 8.13
CA PHE A 174 3.32 18.00 7.17
C PHE A 174 4.61 18.62 7.66
N GLU A 175 4.65 18.98 8.94
CA GLU A 175 5.89 19.42 9.57
C GLU A 175 6.95 18.32 9.55
N PHE A 176 6.56 17.05 9.73
CA PHE A 176 7.46 15.91 9.58
C PHE A 176 8.02 15.81 8.15
N ILE A 177 7.18 15.87 7.11
CA ILE A 177 7.62 15.82 5.70
C ILE A 177 8.54 17.00 5.37
N LYS A 178 8.18 18.21 5.82
CA LYS A 178 8.94 19.43 5.56
C LYS A 178 10.35 19.34 6.13
N LYS A 179 10.50 18.91 7.40
CA LYS A 179 11.81 18.69 8.03
C LYS A 179 12.65 17.69 7.26
N GLN A 180 12.05 16.57 6.82
CA GLN A 180 12.77 15.59 6.00
C GLN A 180 13.28 16.14 4.66
N ASN A 181 12.65 17.19 4.12
CA ASN A 181 13.11 17.84 2.89
C ASN A 181 14.15 18.94 3.14
N GLU A 182 14.14 19.57 4.31
CA GLU A 182 15.10 20.63 4.72
C GLU A 182 16.47 20.04 5.11
N ASP A 183 16.49 18.87 5.76
CA ASP A 183 17.73 18.14 6.14
C ASP A 183 18.57 17.64 4.93
N ILE A 184 18.14 17.93 3.70
CA ILE A 184 18.81 17.57 2.43
C ILE A 184 19.54 18.79 1.83
N GLY A 185 19.34 19.99 2.41
CA GLY A 185 19.91 21.25 1.94
C GLY A 185 21.26 21.62 2.56
N GLU A 186 21.80 20.81 3.48
CA GLU A 186 23.13 20.96 4.10
C GLU A 186 24.08 19.82 3.68
#